data_AF-A0A527ZKP1-F1
#
_entry.id   AF-A0A527ZKP1-F1
#
_cell.length_a   1.000
_cell.length_b   1.000
_cell.length_c   1.000
_cell.angle_alpha   90.00
_cell.angle_beta   90.00
_cell.angle_gamma   90.00
#
_symmetry.space_group_name_H-M   'P 1'
#
loop_
_entity.id
_entity.type
_entity.pdbx_description
1 polymer ?
#
loop_
_entity_poly.entity_id
_entity_poly.type
_entity_poly.pdbx_seq_one_letter_code
_entity_poly.pdbx_strand_id
1 'polypeptide(L)'
;MDNFVEGLSEVTCDVLVIGGGTAGPMAALKAKQKNPALNVVLLEKANVKRSGAICMGMDGLNNAVVPGYATPEQYTKEITIANDGIVDQAPVFKYASRCYDIIQELDRFGIRFQKN
;
A
#
# COMPACT_ATOMS: atom_id res chain seq x y z
N MET A 1 21.59 27.81 -19.22
CA MET A 1 21.86 28.58 -17.98
C MET A 1 20.60 28.47 -17.16
N ASP A 2 20.61 27.60 -16.18
CA ASP A 2 19.46 27.38 -15.32
C ASP A 2 19.39 28.55 -14.34
N ASN A 3 18.34 29.35 -14.46
CA ASN A 3 18.07 30.46 -13.56
C ASN A 3 17.46 29.88 -12.28
N PHE A 4 18.29 29.72 -11.25
CA PHE A 4 17.82 29.40 -9.91
C PHE A 4 17.08 30.61 -9.33
N VAL A 5 15.76 30.47 -9.17
CA VAL A 5 14.93 31.45 -8.46
C VAL A 5 15.09 31.18 -6.96
N GLU A 6 15.41 32.20 -6.16
CA GLU A 6 15.50 32.08 -4.69
C GLU A 6 14.21 31.45 -4.11
N GLY A 7 14.37 30.43 -3.26
CA GLY A 7 13.26 29.68 -2.67
C GLY A 7 12.89 28.38 -3.39
N LEU A 8 13.55 28.03 -4.50
CA LEU A 8 13.37 26.72 -5.15
C LEU A 8 14.22 25.64 -4.46
N SER A 9 13.62 24.50 -4.13
CA SER A 9 14.34 23.29 -3.70
C SER A 9 14.19 22.21 -4.75
N GLU A 10 15.30 21.63 -5.17
CA GLU A 10 15.33 20.55 -6.16
C GLU A 10 15.76 19.23 -5.50
N VAL A 11 15.04 18.15 -5.81
CA VAL A 11 15.34 16.80 -5.32
C VAL A 11 15.27 15.83 -6.49
N THR A 12 16.43 15.28 -6.89
CA THR A 12 16.51 14.23 -7.91
C THR A 12 16.23 12.86 -7.32
N CYS A 13 15.45 12.02 -8.00
CA CYS A 13 15.21 10.63 -7.61
C CYS A 13 14.91 9.76 -8.83
N ASP A 14 15.08 8.45 -8.68
CA ASP A 14 14.69 7.47 -9.71
C ASP A 14 13.19 7.14 -9.60
N VAL A 15 12.67 7.14 -8.37
CA VAL A 15 11.25 6.87 -8.06
C VAL A 15 10.75 7.89 -7.06
N LEU A 16 9.73 8.66 -7.46
CA LEU A 16 8.98 9.56 -6.59
C LEU A 16 7.65 8.93 -6.19
N VAL A 17 7.41 8.77 -4.89
CA VAL A 17 6.13 8.36 -4.32
C VAL A 17 5.47 9.58 -3.69
N ILE A 18 4.29 9.96 -4.19
CA ILE A 18 3.53 11.10 -3.68
C ILE A 18 2.38 10.59 -2.80
N GLY A 19 2.43 10.93 -1.51
CA GLY A 19 1.47 10.55 -0.49
C GLY A 19 2.03 9.52 0.50
N GLY A 20 1.95 9.84 1.79
CA GLY A 20 2.43 9.06 2.94
C GLY A 20 1.34 8.28 3.69
N GLY A 21 0.16 8.08 3.09
CA GLY A 21 -0.82 7.10 3.58
C GLY A 21 -0.35 5.66 3.33
N THR A 22 -1.08 4.64 3.80
CA THR A 22 -0.64 3.22 3.82
C THR A 22 0.04 2.72 2.54
N ALA A 23 -0.50 3.06 1.36
CA ALA A 23 0.06 2.63 0.09
C ALA A 23 1.44 3.24 -0.22
N GLY A 24 1.71 4.47 0.24
CA GLY A 24 2.92 5.23 -0.04
C GLY A 24 4.19 4.59 0.52
N PRO A 25 4.33 4.45 1.85
CA PRO A 25 5.48 3.79 2.46
C PRO A 25 5.64 2.35 1.98
N MET A 26 4.55 1.62 1.73
CA MET A 26 4.63 0.28 1.14
C MET A 26 5.21 0.31 -0.29
N ALA A 27 4.78 1.24 -1.14
CA ALA A 27 5.33 1.40 -2.48
C ALA A 27 6.82 1.77 -2.45
N ALA A 28 7.20 2.74 -1.61
CA ALA A 28 8.59 3.14 -1.44
C ALA A 28 9.48 1.99 -0.93
N LEU A 29 8.98 1.24 0.07
CA LEU A 29 9.66 0.05 0.60
C LEU A 29 9.83 -1.02 -0.48
N LYS A 30 8.77 -1.36 -1.22
CA LYS A 30 8.83 -2.38 -2.27
C LYS A 30 9.75 -1.97 -3.43
N ALA A 31 9.77 -0.70 -3.82
CA ALA A 31 10.70 -0.19 -4.82
C ALA A 31 12.16 -0.38 -4.35
N LYS A 32 12.47 0.01 -3.11
CA LYS A 32 13.81 -0.11 -2.54
C LYS A 32 14.24 -1.56 -2.30
N GLN A 33 13.32 -2.44 -1.90
CA GLN A 33 13.58 -3.88 -1.79
C GLN A 33 13.86 -4.53 -3.16
N LYS A 34 13.12 -4.12 -4.20
CA LYS A 34 13.28 -4.67 -5.54
C LYS A 34 14.61 -4.27 -6.17
N ASN A 35 15.05 -3.04 -5.94
CA ASN A 35 16.37 -2.57 -6.34
C ASN A 35 16.94 -1.61 -5.28
N PRO A 36 17.86 -2.09 -4.42
CA PRO A 36 18.49 -1.27 -3.38
C PRO A 36 19.29 -0.08 -3.91
N ALA A 37 19.70 -0.09 -5.19
CA ALA A 37 20.44 1.02 -5.79
C ALA A 37 19.56 2.23 -6.12
N LEU A 38 18.24 2.08 -6.22
CA LEU A 38 17.35 3.19 -6.57
C LEU A 38 17.31 4.26 -5.48
N ASN A 39 17.41 5.51 -5.88
CA ASN A 39 17.08 6.68 -5.08
C ASN A 39 15.56 6.84 -5.07
N VAL A 40 14.92 6.39 -3.98
CA VAL A 40 13.47 6.44 -3.80
C VAL A 40 13.12 7.57 -2.84
N VAL A 41 12.29 8.51 -3.27
CA VAL A 41 11.81 9.63 -2.47
C VAL A 41 10.31 9.46 -2.20
N LEU A 42 9.91 9.58 -0.93
CA LEU A 42 8.51 9.66 -0.53
C LEU A 42 8.22 11.09 -0.10
N LEU A 43 7.27 11.73 -0.78
CA LEU A 43 6.80 13.09 -0.48
C LEU A 43 5.43 13.03 0.19
N GLU A 44 5.31 13.62 1.37
CA GLU A 44 4.07 13.71 2.13
C GLU A 44 3.87 15.14 2.64
N LYS A 45 2.64 15.64 2.59
CA LYS A 45 2.29 16.99 3.05
C LYS A 45 2.23 17.11 4.58
N ALA A 46 1.99 16.00 5.27
CA ALA A 46 1.93 15.90 6.72
C ALA A 46 3.09 15.06 7.27
N ASN A 47 2.94 14.49 8.46
CA ASN A 47 3.92 13.57 9.03
C ASN A 47 3.52 12.12 8.75
N VAL A 48 4.36 11.39 8.01
CA VAL A 48 4.13 9.98 7.61
C VAL A 48 3.73 9.07 8.77
N LYS A 49 4.20 9.34 10.00
CA LYS A 49 3.86 8.54 11.18
C LYS A 49 2.35 8.48 11.46
N ARG A 50 1.60 9.53 11.08
CA ARG A 50 0.17 9.67 11.39
C ARG A 50 -0.65 10.31 10.24
N SER A 51 -0.12 10.37 9.02
CA SER A 51 -0.84 10.89 7.86
C SER A 51 -1.84 9.90 7.27
N GLY A 52 -2.83 10.39 6.53
CA GLY A 52 -3.78 9.56 5.79
C GLY A 52 -4.93 9.02 6.63
N ALA A 53 -5.66 8.06 6.05
CA ALA A 53 -6.96 7.60 6.57
C ALA A 53 -6.89 6.80 7.88
N ILE A 54 -5.73 6.21 8.20
CA ILE A 54 -5.54 5.36 9.38
C ILE A 54 -4.75 6.06 10.49
N CYS A 55 -4.85 7.39 10.60
CA CYS A 55 -4.08 8.19 11.56
C CYS A 55 -4.27 7.73 13.01
N MET A 56 -5.49 7.34 13.38
CA MET A 56 -5.85 6.81 14.70
C MET A 56 -5.66 5.30 14.83
N GLY A 57 -5.23 4.63 13.76
CA GLY A 57 -5.21 3.17 13.65
C GLY A 57 -6.50 2.62 13.04
N MET A 58 -6.63 1.31 13.09
CA MET A 58 -7.76 0.54 12.59
C MET A 58 -7.89 -0.71 13.45
N ASP A 59 -9.12 -1.15 13.72
CA ASP A 59 -9.46 -2.28 14.57
C ASP A 59 -9.52 -3.62 13.82
N GLY A 60 -9.67 -3.59 12.49
CA GLY A 60 -9.68 -4.80 11.65
C GLY A 60 -9.23 -4.56 10.21
N LEU A 61 -8.86 -5.62 9.51
CA LEU A 61 -8.63 -5.57 8.06
C LEU A 61 -9.96 -5.85 7.34
N ASN A 62 -10.52 -4.83 6.69
CA ASN A 62 -11.80 -4.97 5.98
C ASN A 62 -11.72 -5.86 4.74
N ASN A 63 -10.52 -5.97 4.16
CA ASN A 63 -10.24 -6.73 2.96
C ASN A 63 -9.13 -7.74 3.27
N ALA A 64 -9.51 -8.93 3.70
CA ALA A 64 -8.59 -10.01 4.05
C ALA A 64 -9.01 -11.31 3.36
N VAL A 65 -8.07 -11.91 2.63
CA VAL A 65 -8.23 -13.25 2.04
C VAL A 65 -7.22 -14.15 2.72
N VAL A 66 -7.73 -15.03 3.59
CA VAL A 66 -6.93 -15.93 4.42
C VAL A 66 -7.19 -17.38 4.01
N PRO A 67 -6.14 -18.18 3.73
CA PRO A 67 -6.30 -19.60 3.43
C PRO A 67 -7.12 -20.33 4.50
N GLY A 68 -8.05 -21.19 4.07
CA GLY A 68 -8.98 -21.89 4.96
C GLY A 68 -10.29 -21.13 5.23
N TYR A 69 -10.35 -19.82 4.96
CA TYR A 69 -11.55 -19.00 5.12
C TYR A 69 -12.13 -18.52 3.79
N ALA A 70 -11.28 -18.10 2.84
CA ALA A 70 -11.70 -17.65 1.51
C ALA A 70 -10.61 -17.85 0.46
N THR A 71 -11.00 -18.02 -0.81
CA THR A 71 -10.09 -18.01 -1.95
C THR A 71 -10.11 -16.67 -2.71
N PRO A 72 -9.06 -16.35 -3.49
CA PRO A 72 -9.05 -15.15 -4.33
C PRO A 72 -10.22 -15.08 -5.33
N GLU A 73 -10.64 -16.22 -5.87
CA GLU A 73 -11.79 -16.33 -6.78
C GLU A 73 -13.09 -15.99 -6.07
N GLN A 74 -13.30 -16.52 -4.85
CA GLN A 74 -14.47 -16.21 -4.03
C GLN A 74 -14.51 -14.72 -3.72
N TYR A 75 -13.41 -14.14 -3.22
CA TYR A 75 -13.34 -12.71 -2.92
C TYR A 75 -13.61 -11.85 -4.16
N THR A 76 -13.02 -12.18 -5.31
CA THR A 76 -13.23 -11.43 -6.56
C THR A 76 -14.68 -11.49 -7.02
N LYS A 77 -15.32 -12.66 -6.90
CA LYS A 77 -16.74 -12.83 -7.23
C LYS A 77 -17.61 -11.98 -6.31
N GLU A 78 -17.38 -12.02 -4.99
CA GLU A 78 -18.16 -11.23 -4.02
C GLU A 78 -18.01 -9.73 -4.27
N ILE A 79 -16.79 -9.23 -4.50
CA ILE A 79 -16.56 -7.83 -4.85
C ILE A 79 -17.25 -7.46 -6.17
N THR A 80 -17.26 -8.36 -7.15
CA THR A 80 -17.97 -8.13 -8.42
C THR A 80 -19.48 -7.98 -8.21
N ILE A 81 -20.09 -8.86 -7.41
CA ILE A 81 -21.52 -8.80 -7.07
C ILE A 81 -21.82 -7.53 -6.27
N ALA A 82 -20.99 -7.19 -5.27
CA ALA A 82 -21.18 -6.01 -4.43
C ALA A 82 -21.06 -4.67 -5.20
N ASN A 83 -20.49 -4.68 -6.40
CA ASN A 83 -20.37 -3.52 -7.28
C ASN A 83 -21.28 -3.64 -8.52
N ASP A 84 -22.35 -4.44 -8.46
CA ASP A 84 -23.33 -4.64 -9.55
C ASP A 84 -22.69 -5.10 -10.88
N GLY A 85 -21.56 -5.81 -10.81
CA GLY A 85 -20.78 -6.23 -11.96
C GLY A 85 -19.82 -5.18 -12.52
N ILE A 86 -19.83 -3.95 -12.00
CA ILE A 86 -19.04 -2.82 -12.48
C ILE A 86 -17.78 -2.65 -11.62
N VAL A 87 -16.79 -3.50 -11.88
CA VAL A 87 -15.46 -3.42 -11.27
C VAL A 87 -14.43 -4.04 -12.23
N ASP A 88 -13.17 -3.62 -12.13
CA ASP A 88 -12.09 -4.32 -12.82
C ASP A 88 -11.68 -5.56 -12.02
N GLN A 89 -12.04 -6.75 -12.50
CA GLN A 89 -11.80 -8.01 -11.76
C GLN A 89 -10.32 -8.38 -11.71
N ALA A 90 -9.51 -7.99 -12.70
CA ALA A 90 -8.10 -8.33 -12.74
C ALA A 90 -7.28 -7.77 -11.55
N PRO A 91 -7.35 -6.47 -11.20
CA PRO A 91 -6.68 -5.93 -10.03
C PRO A 91 -7.30 -6.43 -8.72
N VAL A 92 -8.61 -6.66 -8.65
CA VAL A 92 -9.26 -7.26 -7.46
C VAL A 92 -8.69 -8.66 -7.21
N PHE A 93 -8.63 -9.50 -8.24
CA PHE A 93 -8.03 -10.83 -8.13
C PHE A 93 -6.56 -10.75 -7.72
N LYS A 94 -5.78 -9.86 -8.35
CA LYS A 94 -4.37 -9.66 -8.02
C LYS A 94 -4.15 -9.23 -6.58
N TYR A 95 -5.02 -8.36 -6.06
CA TYR A 95 -5.02 -7.94 -4.66
C TYR A 95 -5.32 -9.15 -3.76
N ALA A 96 -6.40 -9.88 -4.05
CA ALA A 96 -6.84 -11.03 -3.28
C ALA A 96 -5.78 -12.13 -3.21
N SER A 97 -5.12 -12.46 -4.33
CA SER A 97 -4.06 -13.48 -4.40
C SER A 97 -2.80 -13.11 -3.61
N ARG A 98 -2.57 -11.83 -3.32
CA ARG A 98 -1.39 -11.35 -2.56
C ARG A 98 -1.71 -11.01 -1.11
N CYS A 99 -2.99 -11.00 -0.75
CA CYS A 99 -3.47 -10.44 0.51
C CYS A 99 -2.81 -11.13 1.72
N TYR A 100 -2.80 -12.46 1.76
CA TYR A 100 -2.25 -13.20 2.88
C TYR A 100 -0.75 -12.97 3.10
N ASP A 101 0.04 -12.92 2.03
CA ASP A 101 1.49 -12.65 2.13
C ASP A 101 1.76 -11.27 2.73
N ILE A 102 0.93 -10.28 2.41
CA ILE A 102 1.01 -8.93 3.00
C ILE A 102 0.62 -8.96 4.47
N ILE A 103 -0.41 -9.72 4.87
CA ILE A 103 -0.75 -9.89 6.30
C ILE A 103 0.44 -10.47 7.07
N GLN A 104 1.08 -11.51 6.54
CA GLN A 104 2.26 -12.12 7.15
C GLN A 104 3.45 -11.14 7.21
N GLU A 105 3.61 -10.28 6.20
CA GLU A 105 4.62 -9.22 6.22
C GLU A 105 4.36 -8.17 7.29
N LEU A 106 3.11 -7.74 7.45
CA LEU A 106 2.70 -6.80 8.49
C LEU A 106 2.87 -7.37 9.90
N ASP A 107 2.60 -8.66 10.11
CA ASP A 107 2.86 -9.37 11.38
C ASP A 107 4.36 -9.33 11.73
N ARG A 108 5.24 -9.54 10.74
CA ARG A 108 6.70 -9.42 10.91
C ARG A 108 7.18 -8.00 11.22
N PHE A 109 6.46 -6.97 10.75
CA PHE A 109 6.73 -5.58 11.14
C PHE A 109 6.27 -5.25 12.57
N GLY A 110 5.57 -6.17 13.23
CA GLY A 110 5.13 -6.02 14.61
C GLY A 110 3.66 -5.62 14.77
N ILE A 111 2.87 -5.63 13.69
CA ILE A 111 1.41 -5.50 13.81
C ILE A 111 0.87 -6.74 14.52
N ARG A 112 0.09 -6.53 15.58
CA ARG A 112 -0.50 -7.61 16.37
C ARG A 112 -1.88 -7.94 15.82
N PHE A 113 -1.96 -9.01 15.04
CA PHE A 113 -3.24 -9.59 14.67
C PHE A 113 -3.76 -10.48 15.80
N GLN A 114 -5.08 -10.50 16.02
CA GLN A 114 -5.68 -11.51 16.90
C GLN A 114 -5.47 -12.90 16.28
N LYS A 115 -4.93 -13.82 17.09
CA LYS A 115 -4.67 -15.21 16.74
C LYS A 115 -5.51 -16.06 17.70
N ASN A 116 -6.31 -16.97 17.16
CA ASN A 116 -7.06 -17.96 17.94
C ASN A 116 -6.22 -19.23 18.09
#